data_AF-A0A3P7XTH5-F1
#
_entry.id   AF-A0A3P7XTH5-F1
#
_cell.length_a   1.000
_cell.length_b   1.000
_cell.length_c   1.000
_cell.angle_alpha   90.00
_cell.angle_beta   90.00
_cell.angle_gamma   90.00
#
_symmetry.space_group_name_H-M   'P 1'
#
loop_
_entity.id
_entity.type
_entity.pdbx_description
1 polymer ?
#
loop_
_entity_poly.entity_id
_entity_poly.type
_entity_poly.pdbx_seq_one_letter_code
_entity_poly.pdbx_strand_id
1 'polypeptide(L)'
;MLNRMKDSVDAQLCDQQVRFRRDRLCTDQIATLRITVEQSIEWNSSLYINFIGSEKAFDNVDRGTLWELLRHYGVPGKIVNIIRNSYDGPQCKVVHGGLLTDAFRVRTGVRQGCSLSLFLFLLVVDWIMKTSRSEGKYSMQWTAQNQLDGLDFADYLALLSHTHEQMQIKTVCVAAVSASVGLNTHKGKTKVLKFKTKNNNPITLDGKTLEDVESFTYLGSNIDEQGGSDADVKARISKARVAFLQLKNIWNSKQLSTNIKVRIFNTNVKAVLLYGAET
;
A
#
# COMPACT_ATOMS: atom_id res chain seq x y z
N MET A 1 -9.03 -5.52 -22.09
CA MET A 1 -9.07 -4.06 -21.90
C MET A 1 -7.83 -3.58 -21.16
N LEU A 2 -7.56 -4.09 -19.95
CA LEU A 2 -6.36 -3.78 -19.15
C LEU A 2 -5.06 -3.88 -19.97
N ASN A 3 -4.83 -5.00 -20.65
CA ASN A 3 -3.63 -5.22 -21.47
C ASN A 3 -3.43 -4.19 -22.59
N ARG A 4 -4.51 -3.57 -23.09
CA ARG A 4 -4.42 -2.54 -24.14
C ARG A 4 -4.03 -1.16 -23.60
N MET A 5 -4.22 -0.93 -22.30
CA MET A 5 -3.83 0.31 -21.62
C MET A 5 -2.46 0.19 -20.97
N LYS A 6 -2.09 -1.03 -20.55
CA LYS A 6 -0.88 -1.30 -19.78
C LYS A 6 0.35 -0.70 -20.44
N ASP A 7 0.60 -0.99 -21.71
CA ASP A 7 1.84 -0.54 -22.39
C ASP A 7 1.90 0.99 -22.54
N SER A 8 0.76 1.65 -22.78
CA SER A 8 0.70 3.12 -22.89
C SER A 8 0.88 3.83 -21.55
N VAL A 9 0.41 3.21 -20.47
CA VAL A 9 0.45 3.78 -19.11
C VAL A 9 1.78 3.47 -18.43
N ASP A 10 2.35 2.28 -18.64
CA ASP A 10 3.57 1.82 -17.97
C ASP A 10 4.75 2.76 -18.24
N ALA A 11 4.86 3.28 -19.47
CA ALA A 11 5.86 4.28 -19.87
C ALA A 11 5.72 5.62 -19.11
N GLN A 12 4.56 5.88 -18.53
CA GLN A 12 4.30 7.12 -17.80
C GLN A 12 4.35 6.95 -16.29
N LEU A 13 4.19 5.75 -15.72
CA LEU A 13 4.17 5.53 -14.26
C LEU A 13 5.51 5.96 -13.61
N CYS A 14 5.49 6.27 -12.32
CA CYS A 14 6.73 6.51 -11.57
C CYS A 14 7.52 5.22 -11.33
N ASP A 15 8.85 5.30 -11.39
CA ASP A 15 9.78 4.19 -11.12
C ASP A 15 9.76 3.65 -9.70
N GLN A 16 9.06 4.28 -8.76
CA GLN A 16 8.89 3.77 -7.40
C GLN A 16 7.66 2.86 -7.28
N GLN A 17 6.80 2.85 -8.31
CA GLN A 17 5.62 1.99 -8.32
C GLN A 17 6.00 0.55 -8.66
N VAL A 18 5.68 -0.35 -7.73
CA VAL A 18 6.01 -1.76 -7.82
C VAL A 18 4.82 -2.57 -8.34
N ARG A 19 3.60 -2.08 -8.14
CA ARG A 19 2.38 -2.83 -8.46
C ARG A 19 2.09 -2.84 -9.97
N PHE A 20 1.83 -4.01 -10.54
CA PHE A 20 1.50 -4.24 -11.96
C PHE A 20 2.57 -3.94 -13.01
N ARG A 21 3.75 -3.44 -12.62
CA ARG A 21 4.93 -3.49 -13.52
C ARG A 21 5.35 -4.95 -13.70
N ARG A 22 5.92 -5.29 -14.87
CA ARG A 22 6.57 -6.61 -15.01
C ARG A 22 7.74 -6.64 -14.04
N ASP A 23 7.95 -7.79 -13.41
CA ASP A 23 9.15 -8.12 -12.62
C ASP A 23 9.33 -7.32 -11.31
N ARG A 24 8.23 -6.89 -10.68
CA ARG A 24 8.25 -6.19 -9.38
C ARG A 24 7.20 -6.76 -8.41
N LEU A 25 7.63 -7.16 -7.22
CA LEU A 25 6.83 -7.87 -6.21
C LEU A 25 6.65 -7.04 -4.94
N CYS A 26 5.56 -7.30 -4.20
CA CYS A 26 5.35 -6.68 -2.89
C CYS A 26 6.51 -6.93 -1.92
N THR A 27 7.21 -8.06 -2.08
CA THR A 27 8.39 -8.43 -1.30
C THR A 27 9.55 -7.47 -1.53
N ASP A 28 9.70 -6.90 -2.74
CA ASP A 28 10.71 -5.87 -3.03
C ASP A 28 10.51 -4.60 -2.21
N GLN A 29 9.26 -4.20 -1.95
CA GLN A 29 8.97 -3.04 -1.10
C GLN A 29 9.30 -3.31 0.37
N ILE A 30 8.99 -4.51 0.86
CA ILE A 30 9.35 -4.92 2.23
C ILE A 30 10.87 -4.93 2.37
N ALA A 31 11.58 -5.53 1.41
CA ALA A 31 13.04 -5.60 1.39
C ALA A 31 13.66 -4.19 1.32
N THR A 32 13.18 -3.32 0.43
CA THR A 32 13.65 -1.94 0.32
C THR A 32 13.51 -1.20 1.64
N LEU A 33 12.33 -1.27 2.28
CA LEU A 33 12.09 -0.61 3.55
C LEU A 33 13.02 -1.14 4.65
N ARG A 34 13.22 -2.46 4.71
CA ARG A 34 14.13 -3.10 5.67
C ARG A 34 15.57 -2.65 5.48
N ILE A 35 16.06 -2.67 4.24
CA ILE A 35 17.42 -2.21 3.90
C ILE A 35 17.59 -0.74 4.31
N THR A 36 16.60 0.12 4.06
CA THR A 36 16.66 1.54 4.47
C THR A 36 16.72 1.71 5.99
N VAL A 37 15.92 0.93 6.73
CA VAL A 37 15.94 0.93 8.20
C VAL A 37 17.28 0.42 8.73
N GLU A 38 17.78 -0.70 8.20
CA GLU A 38 19.07 -1.30 8.57
C GLU A 38 20.22 -0.32 8.32
N GLN A 39 20.27 0.32 7.15
CA GLN A 39 21.29 1.33 6.83
C GLN A 39 21.21 2.56 7.73
N SER A 40 20.00 3.04 8.05
CA SER A 40 19.79 4.14 9.00
C SER A 40 20.34 3.79 10.38
N ILE A 41 20.14 2.56 10.84
CA ILE A 41 20.65 2.09 12.12
C ILE A 41 22.16 1.92 12.10
N GLU A 42 22.70 1.27 11.06
CA GLU A 42 24.13 1.01 10.89
C GLU A 42 24.95 2.30 10.82
N TRP A 43 24.46 3.28 10.07
CA TRP A 43 25.12 4.58 9.92
C TRP A 43 24.75 5.60 11.00
N ASN A 44 23.93 5.21 11.97
CA ASN A 44 23.41 6.10 13.01
C ASN A 44 22.78 7.39 12.43
N SER A 45 22.09 7.25 11.31
CA SER A 45 21.41 8.33 10.59
C SER A 45 19.94 8.37 10.99
N SER A 46 19.36 9.55 11.23
CA SER A 46 17.95 9.66 11.59
C SER A 46 17.06 9.25 10.42
N LEU A 47 15.98 8.52 10.70
CA LEU A 47 14.98 8.16 9.70
C LEU A 47 13.58 8.29 10.32
N TYR A 48 12.69 8.90 9.56
CA TYR A 48 11.27 8.99 9.82
C TYR A 48 10.54 8.20 8.73
N ILE A 49 9.58 7.40 9.15
CA ILE A 49 8.68 6.69 8.26
C ILE A 49 7.26 7.08 8.66
N ASN A 50 6.51 7.71 7.75
CA ASN A 50 5.10 8.01 7.98
C ASN A 50 4.23 7.11 7.11
N PHE A 51 3.50 6.20 7.74
CA PHE A 51 2.53 5.33 7.09
C PHE A 51 1.19 6.05 7.01
N ILE A 52 0.89 6.69 5.89
CA ILE A 52 -0.37 7.37 5.62
C ILE A 52 -1.45 6.35 5.27
N GLY A 53 -2.42 6.20 6.17
CA GLY A 53 -3.58 5.33 5.95
C GLY A 53 -4.75 6.11 5.37
N SER A 54 -5.36 5.60 4.30
CA SER A 54 -6.57 6.21 3.72
C SER A 54 -7.85 5.71 4.41
N GLU A 55 -8.86 6.57 4.52
CA GLU A 55 -10.21 6.15 4.88
C GLU A 55 -10.85 5.47 3.66
N LYS A 56 -11.19 4.18 3.79
CA LYS A 56 -11.88 3.37 2.75
C LYS A 56 -11.40 3.67 1.32
N ALA A 57 -10.10 3.43 1.07
CA ALA A 57 -9.40 3.95 -0.09
C ALA A 57 -10.10 3.68 -1.43
N PHE A 58 -10.59 2.45 -1.64
CA PHE A 58 -11.30 2.09 -2.86
C PHE A 58 -12.66 2.79 -3.00
N ASP A 59 -13.36 3.05 -1.89
CA ASP A 59 -14.75 3.53 -1.91
C ASP A 59 -14.83 5.05 -2.10
N ASN A 60 -13.73 5.77 -1.83
CA ASN A 60 -13.72 7.23 -1.74
C ASN A 60 -13.10 7.95 -2.96
N VAL A 61 -12.42 7.24 -3.86
CA VAL A 61 -11.83 7.85 -5.08
C VAL A 61 -12.87 8.70 -5.83
N ASP A 62 -12.51 9.95 -6.13
CA ASP A 62 -13.36 10.80 -6.97
C ASP A 62 -13.35 10.31 -8.42
N ARG A 63 -14.54 9.99 -8.95
CA ARG A 63 -14.66 9.45 -10.31
C ARG A 63 -14.42 10.52 -11.37
N GLY A 64 -14.78 11.78 -11.10
CA GLY A 64 -14.54 12.89 -12.03
C GLY A 64 -13.05 13.04 -12.31
N THR A 65 -12.27 13.19 -11.24
CA THR A 65 -10.81 13.27 -11.27
C THR A 65 -10.21 12.01 -11.88
N LEU A 66 -10.70 10.81 -11.55
CA LEU A 66 -10.21 9.57 -12.15
C LEU A 66 -10.34 9.54 -13.68
N TRP A 67 -11.41 10.09 -14.26
CA TRP A 67 -11.56 10.16 -15.72
C TRP A 67 -10.58 11.13 -16.36
N GLU A 68 -10.25 12.22 -15.67
CA GLU A 68 -9.25 13.18 -16.10
C GLU A 68 -7.84 12.59 -16.01
N LEU A 69 -7.54 11.87 -14.93
CA LEU A 69 -6.28 11.14 -14.77
C LEU A 69 -6.08 10.15 -15.89
N LEU A 70 -7.08 9.33 -16.23
CA LEU A 70 -6.95 8.40 -17.36
C LEU A 70 -6.54 9.10 -18.66
N ARG A 71 -7.10 10.27 -18.95
CA ARG A 71 -6.72 11.06 -20.13
C ARG A 71 -5.31 11.63 -20.01
N HIS A 72 -4.93 12.10 -18.82
CA HIS A 72 -3.58 12.56 -18.51
C HIS A 72 -2.55 11.46 -18.78
N TYR A 73 -2.85 10.22 -18.36
CA TYR A 73 -2.02 9.03 -18.61
C TYR A 73 -2.10 8.48 -20.05
N GLY A 74 -2.63 9.25 -20.99
CA GLY A 74 -2.67 8.90 -22.42
C GLY A 74 -3.73 7.87 -22.80
N VAL A 75 -4.67 7.51 -21.92
CA VAL A 75 -5.72 6.53 -22.25
C VAL A 75 -6.69 7.14 -23.27
N PRO A 76 -6.90 6.50 -24.45
CA PRO A 76 -7.78 7.03 -25.48
C PRO A 76 -9.20 7.29 -24.97
N GLY A 77 -9.81 8.41 -25.38
CA GLY A 77 -11.13 8.84 -24.91
C GLY A 77 -12.24 7.79 -25.08
N LYS A 78 -12.18 6.98 -26.14
CA LYS A 78 -13.11 5.85 -26.35
C LYS A 78 -13.02 4.82 -25.22
N ILE A 79 -11.81 4.50 -24.75
CA ILE A 79 -11.57 3.59 -23.65
C ILE A 79 -12.04 4.22 -22.33
N VAL A 80 -11.72 5.50 -22.10
CA VAL A 80 -12.21 6.24 -20.91
C VAL A 80 -13.73 6.21 -20.82
N ASN A 81 -14.43 6.43 -21.93
CA ASN A 81 -15.90 6.38 -21.97
C ASN A 81 -16.43 4.98 -21.67
N ILE A 82 -15.80 3.91 -22.17
CA ILE A 82 -16.18 2.53 -21.83
C ILE A 82 -16.02 2.28 -20.33
N ILE A 83 -14.91 2.71 -19.73
CA ILE A 83 -14.69 2.58 -18.27
C ILE A 83 -15.76 3.38 -17.53
N ARG A 84 -15.94 4.66 -17.87
CA ARG A 84 -16.94 5.53 -17.24
C ARG A 84 -18.33 4.91 -17.27
N ASN A 85 -18.78 4.43 -18.43
CA ASN A 85 -20.09 3.79 -18.59
C ASN A 85 -20.21 2.54 -17.73
N SER A 86 -19.13 1.78 -17.55
CA SER A 86 -19.13 0.62 -16.65
C SER A 86 -19.34 1.01 -15.18
N TYR A 87 -19.07 2.25 -14.79
CA TYR A 87 -19.22 2.79 -13.44
C TYR A 87 -20.51 3.59 -13.23
N ASP A 88 -21.33 3.81 -14.25
CA ASP A 88 -22.57 4.57 -14.12
C ASP A 88 -23.74 3.72 -13.64
N GLY A 89 -24.60 4.31 -12.81
CA GLY A 89 -25.80 3.69 -12.28
C GLY A 89 -25.68 2.52 -11.29
N PRO A 90 -24.52 2.10 -10.73
CA PRO A 90 -24.51 0.97 -9.80
C PRO A 90 -25.28 1.32 -8.52
N GLN A 91 -26.12 0.39 -8.08
CA GLN A 91 -26.77 0.40 -6.78
C GLN A 91 -26.22 -0.74 -5.93
N CYS A 92 -26.04 -0.50 -4.64
CA CYS A 92 -25.63 -1.49 -3.67
C CYS A 92 -26.73 -1.70 -2.64
N LYS A 93 -26.79 -2.92 -2.10
CA LYS A 93 -27.56 -3.30 -0.92
C LYS A 93 -26.63 -4.03 0.04
N VAL A 94 -26.81 -3.84 1.33
CA VAL A 94 -26.00 -4.49 2.37
C VAL A 94 -26.84 -5.56 3.04
N VAL A 95 -26.26 -6.72 3.32
CA VAL A 95 -26.90 -7.73 4.17
C VAL A 95 -26.45 -7.48 5.61
N HIS A 96 -27.40 -7.20 6.50
CA HIS A 96 -27.14 -7.02 7.93
C HIS A 96 -28.13 -7.87 8.73
N GLY A 97 -27.63 -8.80 9.55
CA GLY A 97 -28.47 -9.72 10.33
C GLY A 97 -29.36 -10.63 9.47
N GLY A 98 -28.93 -10.99 8.26
CA GLY A 98 -29.72 -11.80 7.31
C GLY A 98 -30.80 -11.01 6.55
N LEU A 99 -30.98 -9.72 6.86
CA LEU A 99 -31.89 -8.82 6.16
C LEU A 99 -31.13 -7.95 5.17
N LEU A 100 -31.75 -7.70 4.01
CA LEU A 100 -31.19 -6.87 2.95
C LEU A 100 -31.66 -5.42 3.13
N THR A 101 -30.74 -4.46 3.12
CA THR A 101 -31.09 -3.03 3.16
C THR A 101 -31.73 -2.57 1.84
N ASP A 102 -32.32 -1.37 1.88
CA ASP A 102 -32.70 -0.65 0.68
C ASP A 102 -31.49 -0.38 -0.23
N ALA A 103 -31.77 -0.24 -1.52
CA ALA A 103 -30.75 0.06 -2.52
C ALA A 103 -30.31 1.52 -2.40
N PHE A 104 -29.00 1.74 -2.39
CA PHE A 104 -28.41 3.08 -2.50
C PHE A 104 -27.48 3.15 -3.70
N ARG A 105 -27.41 4.33 -4.33
CA ARG A 105 -26.57 4.56 -5.51
C ARG A 105 -25.11 4.77 -5.09
N VAL A 106 -24.19 4.08 -5.75
CA VAL A 106 -22.75 4.24 -5.53
C VAL A 106 -22.22 5.36 -6.43
N ARG A 107 -21.82 6.48 -5.81
CA ARG A 107 -21.38 7.69 -6.52
C ARG A 107 -19.87 7.82 -6.65
N THR A 108 -19.12 7.33 -5.66
CA THR A 108 -17.66 7.43 -5.58
C THR A 108 -17.01 6.06 -5.68
N GLY A 109 -15.68 6.06 -5.75
CA GLY A 109 -14.88 4.87 -5.61
C GLY A 109 -14.80 3.97 -6.84
N VAL A 110 -13.87 3.03 -6.73
CA VAL A 110 -13.61 1.94 -7.66
C VAL A 110 -14.10 0.61 -7.07
N ARG A 111 -14.45 -0.36 -7.92
CA ARG A 111 -15.06 -1.63 -7.44
C ARG A 111 -14.04 -2.55 -6.78
N GLN A 112 -14.22 -2.91 -5.52
CA GLN A 112 -13.37 -3.93 -4.89
C GLN A 112 -13.52 -5.29 -5.60
N GLY A 113 -12.41 -6.05 -5.67
CA GLY A 113 -12.38 -7.37 -6.32
C GLY A 113 -12.27 -7.36 -7.85
N CYS A 114 -12.29 -6.19 -8.50
CA CYS A 114 -12.11 -6.08 -9.95
C CYS A 114 -10.65 -5.72 -10.30
N SER A 115 -10.02 -6.48 -11.19
CA SER A 115 -8.64 -6.22 -11.63
C SER A 115 -8.47 -4.83 -12.29
N LEU A 116 -9.51 -4.32 -12.95
CA LEU A 116 -9.52 -2.97 -13.53
C LEU A 116 -9.48 -1.90 -12.44
N SER A 117 -10.26 -2.05 -11.37
CA SER A 117 -10.27 -1.11 -10.24
C SER A 117 -8.90 -0.97 -9.59
N LEU A 118 -8.14 -2.07 -9.56
CA LEU A 118 -6.80 -2.05 -8.99
C LEU A 118 -5.84 -1.20 -9.81
N PHE A 119 -5.96 -1.26 -11.14
CA PHE A 119 -5.22 -0.41 -12.06
C PHE A 119 -5.67 1.05 -11.99
N LEU A 120 -6.97 1.29 -11.88
CA LEU A 120 -7.51 2.64 -11.71
C LEU A 120 -7.01 3.29 -10.42
N PHE A 121 -7.03 2.55 -9.31
CA PHE A 121 -6.52 3.03 -8.03
C PHE A 121 -5.01 3.30 -8.09
N LEU A 122 -4.25 2.48 -8.82
CA LEU A 122 -2.82 2.69 -9.01
C LEU A 122 -2.50 4.04 -9.66
N LEU A 123 -3.28 4.45 -10.67
CA LEU A 123 -3.12 5.76 -11.31
C LEU A 123 -3.35 6.92 -10.33
N VAL A 124 -4.32 6.77 -9.42
CA VAL A 124 -4.60 7.76 -8.38
C VAL A 124 -3.41 7.91 -7.45
N VAL A 125 -2.83 6.79 -7.01
CA VAL A 125 -1.65 6.82 -6.13
C VAL A 125 -0.43 7.39 -6.87
N ASP A 126 -0.21 7.02 -8.14
CA ASP A 126 0.90 7.57 -8.95
C ASP A 126 0.78 9.09 -9.08
N TRP A 127 -0.42 9.57 -9.35
CA TRP A 127 -0.72 11.00 -9.43
C TRP A 127 -0.43 11.70 -8.11
N ILE A 128 -0.87 11.14 -6.98
CA ILE A 128 -0.57 11.68 -5.66
C ILE A 128 0.93 11.81 -5.47
N MET A 129 1.67 10.74 -5.76
CA MET A 129 3.13 10.70 -5.54
C MET A 129 3.92 11.61 -6.48
N LYS A 130 3.44 11.85 -7.70
CA LYS A 130 4.07 12.81 -8.62
C LYS A 130 3.76 14.24 -8.27
N THR A 131 2.50 14.54 -7.98
CA THR A 131 2.06 15.90 -7.69
C THR A 131 2.56 16.37 -6.32
N SER A 132 2.76 15.43 -5.38
CA SER A 132 3.33 15.75 -4.06
C SER A 132 4.85 15.94 -4.08
N ARG A 133 5.53 15.62 -5.19
CA ARG A 133 6.95 15.96 -5.37
C ARG A 133 7.05 17.42 -5.76
N SER A 134 7.54 18.25 -4.84
CA SER A 134 7.84 19.65 -5.14
C SER A 134 8.85 19.75 -6.29
N GLU A 135 8.61 20.65 -7.24
CA GLU A 135 9.61 21.05 -8.23
C GLU A 135 10.88 21.55 -7.50
N GLY A 136 11.94 20.72 -7.50
CA GLY A 136 13.33 21.14 -7.35
C GLY A 136 13.88 21.57 -5.97
N LYS A 137 13.09 21.74 -4.90
CA LYS A 137 13.63 22.23 -3.59
C LYS A 137 13.77 21.20 -2.47
N TYR A 138 13.12 20.04 -2.56
CA TYR A 138 13.15 19.02 -1.50
C TYR A 138 13.40 17.59 -2.02
N SER A 139 13.84 17.44 -3.27
CA SER A 139 14.27 16.15 -3.81
C SER A 139 15.64 15.77 -3.23
N MET A 140 15.71 14.78 -2.35
CA MET A 140 16.99 14.23 -1.89
C MET A 140 17.32 12.89 -2.54
N GLN A 141 18.58 12.81 -2.93
CA GLN A 141 19.25 11.71 -3.59
C GLN A 141 19.52 10.58 -2.59
N TRP A 142 19.11 9.39 -2.99
CA TRP A 142 18.95 8.19 -2.16
C TRP A 142 20.16 7.24 -2.27
N THR A 143 20.88 7.29 -3.39
CA THR A 143 22.22 6.73 -3.72
C THR A 143 22.48 7.06 -5.20
N ALA A 144 23.64 6.74 -5.78
CA ALA A 144 24.14 7.25 -7.08
C ALA A 144 23.23 7.11 -8.32
N GLN A 145 22.05 6.48 -8.25
CA GLN A 145 21.17 6.36 -9.43
C GLN A 145 19.65 6.55 -9.31
N ASN A 146 18.94 6.51 -8.17
CA ASN A 146 17.45 6.65 -8.20
C ASN A 146 16.83 7.21 -6.91
N GLN A 147 15.74 7.98 -7.01
CA GLN A 147 14.96 8.59 -5.92
C GLN A 147 13.90 7.59 -5.38
N LEU A 148 13.67 7.49 -4.07
CA LEU A 148 12.55 6.72 -3.47
C LEU A 148 11.81 7.58 -2.44
N ASP A 149 10.68 8.18 -2.83
CA ASP A 149 9.92 9.11 -1.98
C ASP A 149 8.78 8.45 -1.20
N GLY A 150 8.38 7.24 -1.61
CA GLY A 150 7.49 6.39 -0.84
C GLY A 150 7.29 4.99 -1.41
N LEU A 151 6.71 4.13 -0.58
CA LEU A 151 6.29 2.77 -0.97
C LEU A 151 4.75 2.72 -0.99
N ASP A 152 4.21 2.42 -2.16
CA ASP A 152 2.77 2.45 -2.42
C ASP A 152 2.14 1.07 -2.23
N PHE A 153 1.18 0.93 -1.33
CA PHE A 153 0.32 -0.25 -1.30
C PHE A 153 -1.10 0.00 -0.80
N ALA A 154 -2.06 -0.09 -1.71
CA ALA A 154 -3.52 -0.17 -1.50
C ALA A 154 -4.09 0.74 -0.39
N ASP A 155 -3.93 0.37 0.88
CA ASP A 155 -4.49 1.09 2.03
C ASP A 155 -3.50 2.06 2.70
N TYR A 156 -2.19 1.88 2.47
CA TYR A 156 -1.12 2.66 3.09
C TYR A 156 -0.09 3.15 2.07
N LEU A 157 0.29 4.41 2.24
CA LEU A 157 1.46 5.00 1.61
C LEU A 157 2.54 5.18 2.67
N ALA A 158 3.75 4.67 2.45
CA ALA A 158 4.87 4.89 3.36
C ALA A 158 5.75 6.03 2.83
N LEU A 159 5.86 7.13 3.57
CA LEU A 159 6.76 8.25 3.28
C LEU A 159 8.05 8.12 4.08
N LEU A 160 9.18 8.48 3.47
CA LEU A 160 10.51 8.42 4.10
C LEU A 160 11.19 9.79 4.12
N SER A 161 11.84 10.12 5.23
CA SER A 161 12.68 11.32 5.35
C SER A 161 13.71 11.19 6.47
N HIS A 162 14.84 11.90 6.36
CA HIS A 162 15.84 11.98 7.42
C HIS A 162 15.60 13.12 8.41
N THR A 163 14.73 14.08 8.10
CA THR A 163 14.49 15.26 8.94
C THR A 163 13.02 15.42 9.29
N HIS A 164 12.75 15.97 10.48
CA HIS A 164 11.39 16.25 10.94
C HIS A 164 10.68 17.24 10.03
N GLU A 165 11.35 18.32 9.62
CA GLU A 165 10.78 19.36 8.75
C GLU A 165 10.32 18.79 7.40
N GLN A 166 11.18 18.02 6.74
CA GLN A 166 10.82 17.39 5.47
C GLN A 166 9.70 16.37 5.65
N MET A 167 9.70 15.57 6.72
CA MET A 167 8.59 14.65 6.99
C MET A 167 7.26 15.39 7.19
N GLN A 168 7.29 16.51 7.91
CA GLN A 168 6.13 17.35 8.14
C GLN A 168 5.59 17.93 6.83
N ILE A 169 6.47 18.47 5.97
CA ILE A 169 6.10 19.00 4.64
C ILE A 169 5.52 17.89 3.76
N LYS A 170 6.20 16.73 3.66
CA LYS A 170 5.74 15.59 2.85
C LYS A 170 4.36 15.12 3.30
N THR A 171 4.14 15.02 4.61
CA THR A 171 2.85 14.59 5.19
C THR A 171 1.71 15.52 4.81
N VAL A 172 1.91 16.84 4.95
CA VAL A 172 0.88 17.84 4.62
C VAL A 172 0.62 17.88 3.11
N CYS A 173 1.68 17.84 2.30
CA CYS A 173 1.58 17.88 0.85
C CYS A 173 0.80 16.68 0.30
N VAL A 174 1.19 15.47 0.73
CA VAL A 174 0.51 14.25 0.32
C VAL A 174 -0.94 14.22 0.78
N ALA A 175 -1.23 14.66 2.01
CA ALA A 175 -2.61 14.71 2.49
C ALA A 175 -3.48 15.68 1.68
N ALA A 176 -2.94 16.85 1.32
CA ALA A 176 -3.65 17.83 0.50
C ALA A 176 -3.93 17.30 -0.92
N VAL A 177 -2.92 16.69 -1.58
CA VAL A 177 -3.08 16.10 -2.91
C VAL A 177 -4.03 14.89 -2.86
N SER A 178 -3.94 14.05 -1.83
CA SER A 178 -4.85 12.90 -1.64
C SER A 178 -6.31 13.37 -1.50
N ALA A 179 -6.56 14.42 -0.73
CA ALA A 179 -7.91 15.00 -0.60
C ALA A 179 -8.47 15.50 -1.94
N SER A 180 -7.62 16.05 -2.82
CA SER A 180 -8.03 16.53 -4.16
C SER A 180 -8.54 15.43 -5.09
N VAL A 181 -8.16 14.17 -4.83
CA VAL A 181 -8.61 12.99 -5.59
C VAL A 181 -9.63 12.14 -4.81
N GLY A 182 -10.17 12.68 -3.71
CA GLY A 182 -11.17 12.03 -2.86
C GLY A 182 -10.60 11.08 -1.79
N LEU A 183 -9.26 10.97 -1.65
CA LEU A 183 -8.62 10.11 -0.66
C LEU A 183 -8.29 10.89 0.62
N ASN A 184 -9.22 10.88 1.57
CA ASN A 184 -9.00 11.50 2.87
C ASN A 184 -8.07 10.64 3.75
N THR A 185 -7.07 11.29 4.35
CA THR A 185 -6.16 10.65 5.31
C THR A 185 -6.89 10.30 6.60
N HIS A 186 -6.87 9.01 6.94
CA HIS A 186 -7.42 8.51 8.19
C HIS A 186 -6.38 8.61 9.31
N LYS A 187 -6.57 9.59 10.19
CA LYS A 187 -5.63 9.93 11.27
C LYS A 187 -5.32 8.78 12.21
N GLY A 188 -6.33 8.00 12.62
CA GLY A 188 -6.11 6.85 13.51
C GLY A 188 -5.36 5.67 12.87
N LYS A 189 -5.28 5.63 11.53
CA LYS A 189 -4.51 4.63 10.78
C LYS A 189 -3.13 5.16 10.40
N THR A 190 -2.96 6.48 10.43
CA THR A 190 -1.72 7.13 10.04
C THR A 190 -0.76 7.13 11.23
N LYS A 191 0.38 6.47 11.06
CA LYS A 191 1.36 6.24 12.14
C LYS A 191 2.75 6.66 11.70
N VAL A 192 3.53 7.15 12.65
CA VAL A 192 4.93 7.55 12.42
C VAL A 192 5.84 6.60 13.18
N LEU A 193 6.82 6.05 12.49
CA LEU A 193 7.90 5.25 13.07
C LEU A 193 9.20 6.04 12.93
N LYS A 194 9.97 6.12 14.02
CA LYS A 194 11.15 6.98 14.12
C LYS A 194 12.37 6.15 14.49
N PHE A 195 13.49 6.37 13.80
CA PHE A 195 14.75 5.68 14.04
C PHE A 195 15.86 6.68 14.28
N LYS A 196 16.72 6.39 15.26
CA LYS A 196 17.97 7.12 15.55
C LYS A 196 17.81 8.65 15.60
N THR A 197 16.64 9.14 15.98
CA THR A 197 16.36 10.58 16.09
C THR A 197 16.34 11.02 17.55
N LYS A 198 16.90 12.20 17.82
CA LYS A 198 16.81 12.88 19.11
C LYS A 198 15.62 13.85 19.18
N ASN A 199 14.94 14.06 18.05
CA ASN A 199 13.87 15.03 17.93
C ASN A 199 12.53 14.41 18.31
N ASN A 200 11.97 14.89 19.42
CA ASN A 200 10.71 14.44 19.99
C ASN A 200 9.50 15.23 19.47
N ASN A 201 9.70 16.15 18.53
CA ASN A 201 8.60 16.91 17.96
C ASN A 201 7.64 15.96 17.23
N PRO A 202 6.32 16.08 17.47
CA PRO A 202 5.32 15.28 16.78
C PRO A 202 5.23 15.71 15.31
N ILE A 203 4.84 14.78 14.44
CA ILE A 203 4.31 15.13 13.12
C ILE A 203 2.82 15.42 13.29
N THR A 204 2.33 16.49 12.66
CA THR A 204 0.94 16.93 12.79
C THR A 204 0.23 16.97 11.44
N LEU A 205 -1.08 16.73 11.45
CA LEU A 205 -1.96 16.85 10.28
C LEU A 205 -3.31 17.48 10.67
N ASP A 206 -3.65 18.61 10.05
CA ASP A 206 -4.78 19.49 10.40
C ASP A 206 -4.86 19.79 11.91
N GLY A 207 -3.73 20.20 12.51
CA GLY A 207 -3.66 20.56 13.92
C GLY A 207 -3.76 19.37 14.90
N LYS A 208 -3.81 18.13 14.41
CA LYS A 208 -3.78 16.91 15.25
C LYS A 208 -2.44 16.21 15.15
N THR A 209 -1.91 15.77 16.28
CA THR A 209 -0.70 14.93 16.35
C THR A 209 -0.98 13.55 15.78
N LEU A 210 -0.09 13.08 14.89
CA LEU A 210 -0.05 11.70 14.44
C LEU A 210 0.63 10.84 15.51
N GLU A 211 0.18 9.60 15.66
CA GLU A 211 0.71 8.70 16.67
C GLU A 211 2.09 8.18 16.27
N ASP A 212 3.07 8.39 17.14
CA ASP A 212 4.36 7.73 17.08
C ASP A 212 4.22 6.31 17.61
N VAL A 213 4.70 5.31 16.86
CA VAL A 213 4.63 3.89 17.23
C VAL A 213 6.02 3.28 17.28
N GLU A 214 6.21 2.23 18.08
CA GLU A 214 7.45 1.45 18.15
C GLU A 214 7.51 0.34 17.08
N SER A 215 6.35 -0.05 16.55
CA SER A 215 6.27 -1.02 15.45
C SER A 215 5.04 -0.81 14.57
N PHE A 216 5.15 -1.23 13.31
CA PHE A 216 4.07 -1.16 12.34
C PHE A 216 4.06 -2.40 11.43
N THR A 217 2.88 -2.98 11.20
CA THR A 217 2.72 -4.08 10.25
C THR A 217 2.50 -3.53 8.84
N TYR A 218 3.58 -3.48 8.04
CA TYR A 218 3.57 -3.08 6.64
C TYR A 218 3.53 -4.30 5.73
N LEU A 219 2.51 -4.41 4.86
CA LEU A 219 2.34 -5.53 3.92
C LEU A 219 2.31 -6.93 4.54
N GLY A 220 1.91 -7.02 5.80
CA GLY A 220 1.90 -8.27 6.56
C GLY A 220 3.23 -8.60 7.24
N SER A 221 4.25 -7.76 7.06
CA SER A 221 5.56 -7.85 7.72
C SER A 221 5.69 -6.80 8.83
N ASN A 222 6.27 -7.18 9.97
CA ASN A 222 6.46 -6.27 11.10
C ASN A 222 7.77 -5.48 10.95
N ILE A 223 7.69 -4.16 11.01
CA ILE A 223 8.85 -3.26 11.08
C ILE A 223 8.84 -2.65 12.48
N ASP A 224 9.89 -2.90 13.26
CA ASP A 224 10.06 -2.35 14.60
C ASP A 224 11.20 -1.32 14.64
N GLU A 225 11.20 -0.47 15.66
CA GLU A 225 12.19 0.58 15.90
C GLU A 225 13.63 0.08 16.07
N GLN A 226 13.80 -1.22 16.41
CA GLN A 226 15.11 -1.85 16.57
C GLN A 226 15.70 -2.25 15.22
N GLY A 227 14.90 -2.22 14.14
CA GLY A 227 15.27 -2.67 12.81
C GLY A 227 15.49 -4.17 12.69
N GLY A 228 15.11 -4.93 13.72
CA GLY A 228 15.29 -6.37 13.75
C GLY A 228 14.24 -7.10 12.91
N SER A 229 14.54 -8.36 12.57
CA SER A 229 13.57 -9.26 11.94
C SER A 229 12.92 -10.24 12.93
N ASP A 230 13.39 -10.28 14.19
CA ASP A 230 12.95 -11.25 15.19
C ASP A 230 11.43 -11.23 15.44
N ALA A 231 10.86 -10.04 15.62
CA ALA A 231 9.43 -9.88 15.84
C ALA A 231 8.62 -10.32 14.61
N ASP A 232 9.10 -10.00 13.41
CA ASP A 232 8.47 -10.42 12.15
C ASP A 232 8.53 -11.95 11.96
N VAL A 233 9.69 -12.57 12.20
CA VAL A 233 9.88 -14.02 12.12
C VAL A 233 8.96 -14.73 13.11
N LYS A 234 8.87 -14.25 14.36
CA LYS A 234 7.95 -14.79 15.37
C LYS A 234 6.48 -14.65 14.93
N ALA A 235 6.10 -13.53 14.34
CA ALA A 235 4.75 -13.31 13.82
C ALA A 235 4.42 -14.28 12.66
N ARG A 236 5.35 -14.50 11.73
CA ARG A 236 5.19 -15.45 10.61
C ARG A 236 5.11 -16.90 11.09
N ILE A 237 5.95 -17.31 12.03
CA ILE A 237 5.86 -18.63 12.68
C ILE A 237 4.49 -18.81 13.32
N SER A 238 3.98 -17.80 14.01
CA SER A 238 2.67 -17.86 14.67
C SER A 238 1.53 -17.99 13.67
N LYS A 239 1.55 -17.21 12.57
CA LYS A 239 0.58 -17.33 11.47
C LYS A 239 0.64 -18.71 10.80
N ALA A 240 1.84 -19.22 10.53
CA ALA A 240 2.03 -20.54 9.93
C ALA A 240 1.51 -21.67 10.84
N ARG A 241 1.71 -21.56 12.15
CA ARG A 241 1.12 -22.49 13.13
C ARG A 241 -0.41 -22.48 13.09
N VAL A 242 -1.02 -21.30 13.03
CA VAL A 242 -2.49 -21.18 12.90
C VAL A 242 -2.98 -21.83 11.60
N ALA A 243 -2.35 -21.54 10.46
CA ALA A 243 -2.69 -22.16 9.18
C ALA A 243 -2.55 -23.69 9.23
N PHE A 244 -1.49 -24.21 9.87
CA PHE A 244 -1.32 -25.65 10.07
C PHE A 244 -2.46 -26.23 10.91
N LEU A 245 -2.84 -25.59 12.01
CA LEU A 245 -3.92 -26.07 12.89
C LEU A 245 -5.29 -26.06 12.20
N GLN A 246 -5.58 -25.06 11.36
CA GLN A 246 -6.83 -24.99 10.60
C GLN A 246 -7.00 -26.17 9.64
N LEU A 247 -5.90 -26.75 9.17
CA LEU A 247 -5.90 -27.89 8.24
C LEU A 247 -5.85 -29.25 8.96
N LYS A 248 -6.11 -29.31 10.28
CA LYS A 248 -6.10 -30.54 11.10
C LYS A 248 -6.87 -31.71 10.46
N ASN A 249 -8.02 -31.45 9.84
CA ASN A 249 -8.83 -32.48 9.20
C ASN A 249 -8.11 -33.11 7.98
N ILE A 250 -7.33 -32.33 7.24
CA ILE A 250 -6.52 -32.79 6.12
C ILE A 250 -5.40 -33.70 6.64
N TRP A 251 -4.72 -33.29 7.71
CA TRP A 251 -3.62 -34.05 8.32
C TRP A 251 -4.11 -35.41 8.85
N ASN A 252 -5.29 -35.43 9.46
CA ASN A 252 -5.90 -36.62 10.03
C ASN A 252 -6.60 -37.52 9.00
N SER A 253 -6.88 -37.03 7.79
CA SER A 253 -7.58 -37.81 6.77
C SER A 253 -6.74 -39.01 6.31
N LYS A 254 -7.31 -40.21 6.39
CA LYS A 254 -6.71 -41.44 5.84
C LYS A 254 -6.91 -41.58 4.32
N GLN A 255 -7.81 -40.78 3.73
CA GLN A 255 -8.11 -40.82 2.30
C GLN A 255 -7.06 -40.08 1.46
N LEU A 256 -6.29 -39.17 2.08
CA LEU A 256 -5.26 -38.40 1.39
C LEU A 256 -3.89 -39.05 1.57
N SER A 257 -3.17 -39.23 0.47
CA SER A 257 -1.78 -39.70 0.51
C SER A 257 -0.87 -38.67 1.17
N THR A 258 0.24 -39.14 1.73
CA THR A 258 1.29 -38.28 2.32
C THR A 258 1.79 -37.24 1.32
N ASN A 259 1.96 -37.61 0.05
CA ASN A 259 2.42 -36.70 -0.99
C ASN A 259 1.44 -35.53 -1.22
N ILE A 260 0.13 -35.78 -1.19
CA ILE A 260 -0.88 -34.72 -1.29
C ILE A 260 -0.83 -33.81 -0.06
N LYS A 261 -0.71 -34.38 1.14
CA LYS A 261 -0.60 -33.59 2.37
C LYS A 261 0.64 -32.69 2.37
N VAL A 262 1.77 -33.18 1.89
CA VAL A 262 3.00 -32.39 1.73
C VAL A 262 2.81 -31.24 0.73
N ARG A 263 2.12 -31.48 -0.40
CA ARG A 263 1.78 -30.41 -1.36
C ARG A 263 0.88 -29.34 -0.71
N ILE A 264 -0.11 -29.75 0.07
CA ILE A 264 -1.00 -28.82 0.79
C ILE A 264 -0.22 -28.01 1.84
N PHE A 265 0.69 -28.66 2.59
CA PHE A 265 1.59 -27.99 3.52
C PHE A 265 2.45 -26.94 2.81
N ASN A 266 3.09 -27.31 1.69
CA ASN A 266 3.96 -26.40 0.94
C ASN A 266 3.20 -25.18 0.39
N THR A 267 1.97 -25.37 -0.05
CA THR A 267 1.16 -24.30 -0.66
C THR A 267 0.46 -23.40 0.35
N ASN A 268 0.13 -23.89 1.55
CA ASN A 268 -0.68 -23.13 2.53
C ASN A 268 0.10 -22.74 3.78
N VAL A 269 0.98 -23.60 4.29
CA VAL A 269 1.72 -23.36 5.55
C VAL A 269 3.09 -22.78 5.26
N LYS A 270 3.86 -23.44 4.38
CA LYS A 270 5.21 -22.97 4.00
C LYS A 270 5.15 -21.61 3.30
N ALA A 271 4.15 -21.39 2.44
CA ALA A 271 3.94 -20.09 1.79
C ALA A 271 3.73 -18.96 2.80
N VAL A 272 2.94 -19.17 3.87
CA VAL A 272 2.74 -18.17 4.94
C VAL A 272 4.03 -17.94 5.74
N LEU A 273 4.78 -19.00 6.03
CA LEU A 273 6.03 -18.91 6.78
C LEU A 273 7.11 -18.12 6.00
N LEU A 274 7.21 -18.36 4.69
CA LEU A 274 8.25 -17.78 3.83
C LEU A 274 7.88 -16.45 3.19
N TYR A 275 6.65 -15.99 3.34
CA TYR A 275 6.23 -14.69 2.81
C TYR A 275 7.13 -13.57 3.35
N GLY A 276 7.72 -12.76 2.45
CA GLY A 276 8.63 -11.67 2.82
C GLY A 276 9.99 -12.11 3.37
N ALA A 277 10.37 -13.39 3.24
CA ALA A 277 11.72 -13.89 3.57
C ALA A 277 12.67 -13.93 2.37
N GLU A 278 12.21 -13.47 1.20
CA GLU A 278 13.04 -13.38 -0.01
C GLU A 278 14.06 -12.26 0.20
N THR A 279 15.34 -12.64 0.19
CA THR A 279 16.52 -11.78 0.19
C THR A 279 17.19 -11.82 -1.16
#